data_AF-A0A841VJB7-F1
#
_entry.id   AF-A0A841VJB7-F1
#
_cell.length_a   1.000
_cell.length_b   1.000
_cell.length_c   1.000
_cell.angle_alpha   90.00
_cell.angle_beta   90.00
_cell.angle_gamma   90.00
#
_symmetry.space_group_name_H-M   'P 1'
#
loop_
_entity.id
_entity.type
_entity.pdbx_description
1 polymer ?
#
loop_
_entity_poly.entity_id
_entity_poly.type
_entity_poly.pdbx_seq_one_letter_code
_entity_poly.pdbx_strand_id
1 'polypeptide(L)'
;MNESLDAAQSELQVMEFFAAALQDQLLLGRLMEAMRTKDKAAIITMAVERGYNFSQESLHQGLTKIFHLMTPIMQEQNLAVSEEID
;
A
#
# COMPACT_ATOMS: atom_id res chain seq x y z
N MET A 1 27.25 -4.88 1.77
CA MET A 1 26.51 -3.93 0.88
C MET A 1 25.50 -4.69 0.01
N ASN A 2 24.67 -5.57 0.58
CA ASN A 2 23.58 -6.26 -0.14
C ASN A 2 22.21 -5.97 0.49
N GLU A 3 22.13 -5.88 1.81
CA GLU A 3 20.87 -5.71 2.55
C GLU A 3 20.09 -4.43 2.17
N SER A 4 20.78 -3.34 1.86
CA SER A 4 20.13 -2.08 1.45
C SER A 4 19.50 -2.14 0.06
N LEU A 5 20.03 -2.99 -0.84
CA LEU A 5 19.47 -3.17 -2.19
C LEU A 5 18.22 -4.05 -2.13
N ASP A 6 18.29 -5.11 -1.32
CA ASP A 6 17.16 -6.02 -1.07
C ASP A 6 15.99 -5.30 -0.39
N ALA A 7 16.27 -4.39 0.55
CA ALA A 7 15.25 -3.58 1.20
C ALA A 7 14.58 -2.60 0.22
N ALA A 8 15.35 -1.87 -0.58
CA ALA A 8 14.80 -0.93 -1.57
C ALA A 8 13.97 -1.63 -2.66
N GLN A 9 14.41 -2.81 -3.11
CA GLN A 9 13.67 -3.62 -4.06
C GLN A 9 12.38 -4.18 -3.45
N SER A 10 12.42 -4.63 -2.20
CA SER A 10 11.24 -5.13 -1.50
C SER A 10 10.19 -4.03 -1.28
N GLU A 11 10.61 -2.81 -0.95
CA GLU A 11 9.71 -1.66 -0.83
C GLU A 11 9.07 -1.27 -2.16
N LEU A 12 9.83 -1.30 -3.26
CA LEU A 12 9.30 -1.04 -4.60
C LEU A 12 8.21 -2.04 -4.98
N GLN A 13 8.43 -3.34 -4.71
CA GLN A 13 7.44 -4.38 -4.99
C GLN A 13 6.15 -4.21 -4.19
N VAL A 14 6.23 -3.70 -2.96
CA VAL A 14 5.03 -3.34 -2.19
C VAL A 14 4.27 -2.25 -2.96
N MET A 15 4.92 -1.15 -3.33
CA MET A 15 4.25 -0.07 -4.05
C MET A 15 3.64 -0.53 -5.38
N GLU A 16 4.37 -1.34 -6.16
CA GLU A 16 3.89 -1.89 -7.43
C GLU A 16 2.68 -2.81 -7.23
N PHE A 17 2.68 -3.63 -6.19
CA PHE A 17 1.53 -4.48 -5.85
C PHE A 17 0.29 -3.64 -5.50
N PHE A 18 0.44 -2.60 -4.69
CA PHE A 18 -0.68 -1.71 -4.36
C PHE A 18 -1.20 -0.96 -5.60
N ALA A 19 -0.30 -0.50 -6.48
CA ALA A 19 -0.69 0.13 -7.73
C ALA A 19 -1.43 -0.84 -8.67
N ALA A 20 -0.97 -2.09 -8.76
CA ALA A 20 -1.65 -3.14 -9.52
C ALA A 20 -3.03 -3.46 -8.94
N ALA A 21 -3.18 -3.47 -7.61
CA ALA A 21 -4.47 -3.64 -6.96
C ALA A 21 -5.45 -2.52 -7.31
N LEU A 22 -5.00 -1.25 -7.39
CA LEU A 22 -5.86 -0.14 -7.79
C LEU A 22 -6.40 -0.26 -9.22
N GLN A 23 -5.70 -1.00 -10.10
CA GLN A 23 -6.11 -1.21 -11.50
C GLN A 23 -7.00 -2.45 -11.69
N ASP A 24 -7.11 -3.31 -10.68
CA ASP A 24 -7.87 -4.56 -10.72
C ASP A 24 -8.90 -4.58 -9.61
N GLN A 25 -10.17 -4.37 -9.98
CA GLN A 25 -11.27 -4.24 -9.03
C GLN A 25 -11.47 -5.49 -8.15
N LEU A 26 -11.18 -6.69 -8.68
CA LEU A 26 -11.28 -7.93 -7.90
C LEU A 26 -10.14 -8.02 -6.88
N LEU A 27 -8.91 -7.69 -7.30
CA LEU A 27 -7.77 -7.65 -6.39
C LEU A 27 -7.95 -6.58 -5.32
N LEU A 28 -8.43 -5.39 -5.71
CA LEU A 28 -8.72 -4.31 -4.78
C LEU A 28 -9.73 -4.73 -3.71
N GLY A 29 -10.81 -5.41 -4.10
CA GLY A 29 -11.81 -5.93 -3.16
C GLY A 29 -11.20 -6.90 -2.14
N ARG A 30 -10.39 -7.86 -2.60
CA ARG A 30 -9.71 -8.82 -1.72
C ARG A 30 -8.67 -8.13 -0.82
N LEU A 31 -7.92 -7.17 -1.36
CA LEU A 31 -6.91 -6.39 -0.63
C LEU A 31 -7.55 -5.54 0.46
N MET A 32 -8.64 -4.83 0.16
CA MET A 32 -9.40 -4.03 1.12
C MET A 32 -9.95 -4.89 2.26
N GLU A 33 -10.42 -6.09 1.95
CA GLU A 33 -10.92 -7.04 2.97
C GLU A 33 -9.81 -7.53 3.90
N ALA A 34 -8.65 -7.88 3.33
CA ALA A 34 -7.48 -8.28 4.11
C ALA A 34 -6.95 -7.11 4.97
N MET A 35 -6.97 -5.88 4.46
CA MET A 35 -6.61 -4.69 5.25
C MET A 35 -7.61 -4.43 6.40
N ARG A 36 -8.91 -4.57 6.15
CA ARG A 36 -9.97 -4.43 7.16
C ARG A 36 -9.79 -5.41 8.31
N THR A 37 -9.45 -6.66 7.99
CA THR A 37 -9.21 -7.74 8.96
C THR A 37 -7.78 -7.77 9.51
N LYS A 38 -6.90 -6.87 9.03
CA LYS A 38 -5.47 -6.80 9.36
C LYS A 38 -4.71 -8.10 9.05
N ASP A 39 -5.18 -8.87 8.08
CA ASP A 39 -4.58 -10.15 7.67
C ASP A 39 -3.39 -9.91 6.73
N LYS A 40 -2.22 -9.70 7.33
CA LYS A 40 -0.96 -9.51 6.59
C LYS A 40 -0.56 -10.75 5.77
N ALA A 41 -0.94 -11.95 6.22
CA ALA A 41 -0.59 -13.19 5.52
C ALA A 41 -1.40 -13.34 4.22
N ALA A 42 -2.69 -12.98 4.26
CA ALA A 42 -3.50 -12.90 3.06
C ALA A 42 -2.94 -11.88 2.06
N ILE A 43 -2.50 -10.70 2.52
CA ILE A 43 -1.88 -9.68 1.66
C ILE A 43 -0.63 -10.22 0.95
N ILE A 44 0.27 -10.88 1.68
CA ILE A 44 1.47 -11.48 1.09
C ILE A 44 1.12 -12.60 0.12
N THR A 45 0.12 -13.43 0.45
CA THR A 45 -0.33 -14.51 -0.45
C THR A 45 -0.84 -13.94 -1.77
N MET A 46 -1.67 -12.90 -1.73
CA MET A 46 -2.15 -12.21 -2.93
C MET A 46 -1.01 -11.58 -3.74
N ALA A 47 0.00 -11.05 -3.07
CA ALA A 47 1.18 -10.49 -3.73
C ALA A 47 1.99 -11.56 -4.47
N VAL A 48 2.23 -12.71 -3.82
CA VAL A 48 2.92 -13.86 -4.43
C VAL A 48 2.13 -14.44 -5.61
N GLU A 49 0.80 -14.55 -5.50
CA GLU A 49 -0.09 -14.94 -6.62
C GLU A 49 0.07 -14.03 -7.85
N ARG A 50 0.52 -12.78 -7.65
CA ARG A 50 0.75 -11.77 -8.69
C ARG A 50 2.21 -11.60 -9.08
N GLY A 51 3.11 -12.41 -8.54
CA GLY A 51 4.55 -12.39 -8.85
C GLY A 51 5.38 -11.38 -8.04
N TYR A 52 4.80 -10.77 -7.01
CA TYR A 52 5.54 -9.91 -6.07
C TYR A 52 6.07 -10.73 -4.90
N ASN A 53 7.25 -10.39 -4.39
CA ASN A 53 7.90 -11.11 -3.31
C ASN A 53 8.49 -10.16 -2.28
N PHE A 54 7.68 -9.78 -1.29
CA PHE A 54 8.09 -8.92 -0.20
C PHE A 54 7.78 -9.56 1.16
N SER A 55 8.59 -9.21 2.16
CA SER A 55 8.41 -9.68 3.54
C SER A 55 7.28 -8.94 4.26
N GLN A 56 6.88 -9.45 5.44
CA GLN A 56 5.96 -8.73 6.32
C GLN A 56 6.52 -7.38 6.80
N GLU A 57 7.84 -7.29 6.97
CA GLU A 57 8.51 -6.04 7.36
C GLU A 57 8.41 -5.00 6.24
N SER A 58 8.73 -5.41 5.02
CA SER A 58 8.63 -4.55 3.83
C SER A 58 7.19 -4.11 3.60
N LEU A 59 6.21 -4.99 3.79
CA LEU A 59 4.78 -4.64 3.74
C LEU A 59 4.43 -3.56 4.78
N HIS A 60 4.92 -3.70 6.01
CA HIS A 60 4.66 -2.71 7.06
C HIS A 60 5.28 -1.35 6.74
N GLN A 61 6.53 -1.32 6.27
CA GLN A 61 7.23 -0.11 5.84
C GLN A 61 6.52 0.55 4.65
N GLY A 62 6.16 -0.23 3.62
CA GLY A 62 5.46 0.27 2.44
C GLY A 62 4.08 0.85 2.78
N LEU A 63 3.29 0.18 3.63
CA LEU A 63 2.02 0.71 4.12
C LEU A 63 2.19 2.02 4.89
N THR A 64 3.22 2.11 5.72
CA THR A 64 3.53 3.34 6.48
C THR A 64 3.86 4.49 5.54
N LYS A 65 4.66 4.23 4.49
CA LYS A 65 4.98 5.23 3.46
C LYS A 65 3.73 5.66 2.69
N ILE A 66 2.90 4.72 2.24
CA ILE A 66 1.63 5.03 1.56
C ILE A 66 0.76 5.93 2.45
N PHE A 67 0.61 5.58 3.73
CA PHE A 67 -0.17 6.38 4.67
C PHE A 67 0.40 7.79 4.85
N HIS A 68 1.72 7.93 5.01
CA HIS A 68 2.38 9.24 5.11
C HIS A 68 2.25 10.08 3.84
N LEU A 69 2.20 9.45 2.66
CA LEU A 69 1.98 10.16 1.39
C LEU A 69 0.53 10.61 1.23
N MET A 70 -0.45 9.78 1.63
CA MET A 70 -1.86 10.10 1.48
C MET A 70 -2.39 11.06 2.54
N THR A 71 -1.86 11.02 3.76
CA THR A 71 -2.31 11.88 4.87
C THR A 71 -2.36 13.37 4.52
N PRO A 72 -1.26 14.00 4.01
CA PRO A 72 -1.30 15.41 3.63
C PRO A 72 -2.28 15.65 2.47
N ILE A 73 -2.33 14.77 1.48
CA ILE A 73 -3.25 14.88 0.32
C ILE A 73 -4.72 14.86 0.76
N MET A 74 -5.07 14.03 1.74
CA MET A 74 -6.42 13.99 2.31
C MET A 74 -6.70 15.21 3.20
N GLN A 75 -5.69 15.72 3.91
CA GLN A 75 -5.82 16.94 4.73
C GLN A 75 -6.02 18.19 3.85
N GLU A 76 -5.24 18.34 2.77
CA GLU A 76 -5.39 19.42 1.80
C GLU A 76 -6.75 19.38 1.09
N GLN A 77 -7.24 18.19 0.72
CA GLN A 77 -8.58 18.04 0.15
C GLN A 77 -9.69 18.34 1.17
N ASN A 78 -9.52 17.97 2.45
CA ASN A 78 -10.47 18.32 3.51
C ASN A 78 -10.47 19.83 3.83
N LEU A 79 -9.32 20.50 3.70
CA LEU A 79 -9.19 21.95 3.84
C LEU A 79 -9.83 22.69 2.65
N ALA A 80 -9.62 22.21 1.42
CA ALA A 80 -10.23 22.78 0.21
C ALA A 80 -11.77 22.70 0.22
N VAL A 81 -12.35 21.66 0.82
CA VAL A 81 -13.82 21.54 1.00
C VAL A 81 -14.35 22.46 2.10
N SER A 82 -13.52 22.87 3.05
CA SER A 82 -13.91 23.76 4.16
C SER A 82 -13.81 25.25 3.81
N GLU A 83 -13.05 25.62 2.78
CA GLU A 83 -12.92 27.00 2.29
C GLU A 83 -14.03 27.43 1.30
N GLU A 84 -14.97 26.55 0.94
CA GLU A 84 -16.12 26.87 0.05
C GLU A 84 -17.39 27.30 0.81
N ILE A 85 -17.32 27.56 2.12
CA ILE A 85 -18.45 28.13 2.89
C ILE A 85 -18.01 29.45 3.51
N ASP A 86 -18.28 30.52 2.77
CA ASP A 86 -18.30 31.93 3.20
C ASP A 86 -19.46 32.19 4.20
#